data_AF-A0A5C1AHS1-F1
#
_entry.id   AF-A0A5C1AHS1-F1
#
_cell.length_a   1.000
_cell.length_b   1.000
_cell.length_c   1.000
_cell.angle_alpha   90.00
_cell.angle_beta   90.00
_cell.angle_gamma   90.00
#
_symmetry.space_group_name_H-M   'P 1'
#
loop_
_entity.id
_entity.type
_entity.pdbx_description
1 polymer ?
#
loop_
_entity_poly.entity_id
_entity_poly.type
_entity_poly.pdbx_seq_one_letter_code
_entity_poly.pdbx_strand_id
1 'polypeptide(L)'
;MTPGEKRPPPNLRMMSDLRNEVRALDEARRQGRLEKSGDWTLDQCCQHLGRWIEFSIDGFPFKYPWRYRLFGRLVRLWSWTWLVSLATRPGFRNPPSVQAVEPDQKIPDGAGVSYLLQQVDRIDAGERMTQPSPVEGPITHEQWWYFHLQHAKLHLSFQHYQRGESGTAGEERIDIELRVCHTEGNRPATEVVEAIRLSPHQFRLLYSPGIVEGVAKGDVIEFSDTDPKGFTVVSRAGYLCVWFYFKEQGRNQGPDGDRVRAAVEKFGGVCDGGGNTNLVFSVPVSFGFPAVEALFNDLVGQYPASSWLFGNVYDPWNDFKPLGWCEKRE
;
A
#
# COMPACT_ATOMS: atom_id res chain seq x y z
N MET A 1 22.06 -2.26 14.82
CA MET A 1 20.67 -2.77 14.82
C MET A 1 20.37 -3.38 16.17
N THR A 2 19.35 -2.89 16.85
CA THR A 2 18.69 -3.67 17.90
C THR A 2 18.08 -4.91 17.24
N PRO A 3 18.23 -6.12 17.83
CA PRO A 3 17.62 -7.32 17.27
C PRO A 3 16.09 -7.13 17.20
N GLY A 4 15.50 -7.21 16.00
CA GLY A 4 14.05 -7.32 15.85
C GLY A 4 13.32 -6.18 15.13
N GLU A 5 14.00 -5.21 14.52
CA GLU A 5 13.32 -4.24 13.66
C GLU A 5 12.78 -4.96 12.41
N LYS A 6 11.46 -5.01 12.25
CA LYS A 6 10.77 -5.66 11.13
C LYS A 6 10.47 -4.61 10.06
N ARG A 7 10.68 -4.97 8.80
CA ARG A 7 10.20 -4.17 7.67
C ARG A 7 8.67 -4.15 7.77
N PRO A 8 7.99 -3.02 7.49
CA PRO A 8 6.54 -3.01 7.34
C PRO A 8 6.10 -4.12 6.38
N PRO A 9 5.06 -4.92 6.70
CA PRO A 9 4.62 -5.99 5.83
C PRO A 9 4.35 -5.48 4.41
N PRO A 10 4.78 -6.21 3.36
CA PRO A 10 4.55 -5.77 1.98
C PRO A 10 3.05 -5.64 1.69
N ASN A 11 2.68 -4.67 0.87
CA ASN A 11 1.28 -4.47 0.48
C ASN A 11 0.91 -5.46 -0.65
N LEU A 12 0.58 -6.69 -0.28
CA LEU A 12 0.13 -7.73 -1.22
C LEU A 12 -1.40 -7.82 -1.26
N ARG A 13 -2.01 -7.55 -2.41
CA ARG A 13 -3.46 -7.65 -2.67
C ARG A 13 -3.79 -8.72 -3.71
N MET A 14 -2.87 -8.99 -4.62
CA MET A 14 -3.00 -10.01 -5.67
C MET A 14 -1.70 -10.82 -5.86
N MET A 15 -1.78 -11.94 -6.59
CA MET A 15 -0.62 -12.80 -6.85
C MET A 15 0.48 -12.11 -7.66
N SER A 16 0.13 -11.14 -8.52
CA SER A 16 1.11 -10.31 -9.23
C SER A 16 1.91 -9.40 -8.29
N ASP A 17 1.31 -8.90 -7.20
CA ASP A 17 2.05 -8.15 -6.17
C ASP A 17 3.10 -9.05 -5.50
N LEU A 18 2.73 -10.30 -5.18
CA LEU A 18 3.64 -11.29 -4.61
C LEU A 18 4.80 -11.59 -5.57
N ARG A 19 4.49 -11.81 -6.86
CA ARG A 19 5.50 -12.02 -7.91
C ARG A 19 6.48 -10.85 -7.97
N ASN A 20 5.97 -9.62 -8.01
CA ASN A 20 6.80 -8.42 -8.12
C ASN A 20 7.67 -8.21 -6.87
N GLU A 21 7.10 -8.39 -5.68
CA GLU A 21 7.83 -8.30 -4.41
C GLU A 21 8.96 -9.32 -4.35
N VAL A 22 8.70 -10.58 -4.69
CA VAL A 22 9.72 -11.65 -4.67
C VAL A 22 10.83 -11.36 -5.66
N ARG A 23 10.51 -10.87 -6.87
CA ARG A 23 11.52 -10.46 -7.87
C ARG A 23 12.38 -9.30 -7.37
N ALA A 24 11.79 -8.31 -6.70
CA ALA A 24 12.51 -7.17 -6.15
C ALA A 24 13.47 -7.60 -5.02
N LEU A 25 13.01 -8.48 -4.13
CA LEU A 25 13.84 -9.06 -3.07
C LEU A 25 14.98 -9.92 -3.65
N ASP A 26 14.70 -10.71 -4.70
CA ASP A 26 15.70 -11.53 -5.37
C ASP A 26 16.77 -10.69 -6.08
N GLU A 27 16.37 -9.59 -6.74
CA GLU A 27 17.32 -8.64 -7.31
C GLU A 27 18.23 -8.04 -6.24
N ALA A 28 17.66 -7.58 -5.12
CA ALA A 28 18.49 -7.06 -4.03
C ALA A 28 19.40 -8.12 -3.43
N ARG A 29 18.93 -9.37 -3.29
CA ARG A 29 19.77 -10.51 -2.87
C ARG A 29 20.94 -10.71 -3.82
N ARG A 30 20.71 -10.74 -5.14
CA ARG A 30 21.76 -10.88 -6.17
C ARG A 30 22.77 -9.73 -6.14
N GLN A 31 22.34 -8.54 -5.76
CA GLN A 31 23.22 -7.38 -5.59
C GLN A 31 23.90 -7.32 -4.21
N GLY A 32 23.72 -8.33 -3.37
CA GLY A 32 24.24 -8.35 -2.00
C GLY A 32 23.56 -7.37 -1.05
N ARG A 33 22.47 -6.72 -1.47
CA ARG A 33 21.74 -5.69 -0.73
C ARG A 33 20.53 -6.24 0.03
N LEU A 34 20.54 -7.51 0.43
CA LEU A 34 19.45 -8.11 1.19
C LEU A 34 19.95 -8.72 2.50
N GLU A 35 19.36 -8.30 3.60
CA GLU A 35 19.54 -8.81 4.96
C GLU A 35 18.28 -9.55 5.43
N LYS A 36 18.45 -10.49 6.35
CA LYS A 36 17.32 -11.16 7.01
C LYS A 36 17.30 -10.82 8.50
N SER A 37 16.11 -10.65 9.08
CA SER A 37 15.92 -10.52 10.53
C SER A 37 15.28 -11.74 11.19
N GLY A 38 15.02 -12.80 10.42
CA GLY A 38 14.54 -14.10 10.90
C GLY A 38 15.51 -15.25 10.61
N ASP A 39 15.10 -16.47 10.96
CA ASP A 39 15.95 -17.65 10.81
C ASP A 39 16.15 -18.04 9.34
N TRP A 40 15.18 -17.73 8.48
CA TRP A 40 15.15 -18.17 7.08
C TRP A 40 15.71 -17.15 6.10
N THR A 41 16.51 -17.63 5.15
CA THR A 41 16.90 -16.86 3.95
C THR A 41 15.69 -16.60 3.05
N LEU A 42 15.84 -15.70 2.06
CA LEU A 42 14.80 -15.47 1.06
C LEU A 42 14.39 -16.78 0.37
N ASP A 43 15.35 -17.59 -0.08
CA ASP A 43 15.06 -18.87 -0.75
C ASP A 43 14.31 -19.85 0.17
N GLN A 44 14.63 -19.90 1.46
CA GLN A 44 13.90 -20.72 2.42
C GLN A 44 12.46 -20.22 2.63
N CYS A 45 12.26 -18.91 2.76
CA CYS A 45 10.92 -18.33 2.81
C CYS A 45 10.13 -18.65 1.53
N CYS A 46 10.74 -18.48 0.36
CA CYS A 46 10.08 -18.73 -0.92
C CYS A 46 9.77 -20.21 -1.12
N GLN A 47 10.67 -21.13 -0.77
CA GLN A 47 10.38 -22.57 -0.84
C GLN A 47 9.23 -22.95 0.10
N HIS A 48 9.22 -22.44 1.33
CA HIS A 48 8.13 -22.66 2.27
C HIS A 48 6.78 -22.20 1.71
N LEU A 49 6.70 -20.97 1.24
CA LEU A 49 5.49 -20.39 0.64
C LEU A 49 5.07 -21.18 -0.60
N GLY A 50 6.02 -21.56 -1.46
CA GLY A 50 5.77 -22.34 -2.66
C GLY A 50 5.15 -23.69 -2.35
N ARG A 51 5.64 -24.42 -1.34
CA ARG A 51 5.09 -25.72 -0.94
C ARG A 51 3.65 -25.61 -0.45
N TRP A 52 3.31 -24.55 0.29
CA TRP A 52 1.93 -24.29 0.70
C TRP A 52 1.00 -24.04 -0.50
N ILE A 53 1.47 -23.29 -1.50
CA ILE A 53 0.70 -23.06 -2.73
C ILE A 53 0.55 -24.38 -3.51
N GLU A 54 1.65 -25.09 -3.77
CA GLU A 54 1.64 -26.40 -4.44
C GLU A 54 0.64 -27.34 -3.79
N PHE A 55 0.73 -27.55 -2.46
CA PHE A 55 -0.16 -28.49 -1.76
C PHE A 55 -1.62 -28.04 -1.73
N SER A 56 -1.89 -26.73 -1.85
CA SER A 56 -3.26 -26.25 -2.00
C SER A 56 -3.86 -26.56 -3.38
N ILE A 57 -3.03 -26.86 -4.38
CA ILE A 57 -3.42 -27.32 -5.73
C ILE A 57 -3.42 -28.85 -5.78
N ASP A 58 -2.30 -29.48 -5.42
CA ASP A 58 -2.01 -30.90 -5.68
C ASP A 58 -2.37 -31.83 -4.52
N GLY A 59 -2.41 -31.31 -3.30
CA GLY A 59 -2.84 -32.02 -2.10
C GLY A 59 -1.82 -31.94 -0.97
N PHE A 60 -2.32 -31.85 0.26
CA PHE A 60 -1.45 -31.86 1.45
C PHE A 60 -1.02 -33.29 1.80
N PRO A 61 0.29 -33.57 1.93
CA PRO A 61 0.77 -34.89 2.34
C PRO A 61 0.62 -35.14 3.85
N PHE A 62 -0.04 -34.24 4.58
CA PHE A 62 -0.21 -34.31 6.02
C PHE A 62 -1.54 -33.70 6.48
N LYS A 63 -1.87 -33.94 7.75
CA LYS A 63 -2.93 -33.23 8.48
C LYS A 63 -2.39 -32.77 9.83
N TYR A 64 -2.93 -31.66 10.34
CA TYR A 64 -2.59 -31.25 11.70
C TYR A 64 -3.19 -32.23 12.74
N PRO A 65 -2.56 -32.38 13.92
CA PRO A 65 -3.12 -33.17 15.01
C PRO A 65 -4.54 -32.73 15.36
N TRP A 66 -5.39 -33.66 15.79
CA TRP A 66 -6.84 -33.44 15.93
C TRP A 66 -7.20 -32.22 16.79
N ARG A 67 -6.42 -31.90 17.82
CA ARG A 67 -6.63 -30.72 18.68
C ARG A 67 -6.55 -29.39 17.93
N TYR A 68 -5.60 -29.27 16.99
CA TYR A 68 -5.48 -28.08 16.13
C TYR A 68 -6.65 -27.99 15.15
N ARG A 69 -7.08 -29.14 14.62
CA ARG A 69 -8.23 -29.21 13.71
C ARG A 69 -9.54 -28.86 14.41
N LEU A 70 -9.73 -29.34 15.64
CA LEU A 70 -10.87 -28.97 16.47
C LEU A 70 -10.86 -27.47 16.78
N PHE A 71 -9.73 -26.95 17.25
CA PHE A 71 -9.56 -25.53 17.52
C PHE A 71 -9.84 -24.68 16.27
N GLY A 72 -9.22 -25.01 15.13
CA GLY A 72 -9.43 -24.29 13.87
C GLY A 72 -10.88 -24.31 13.41
N ARG A 73 -11.58 -25.45 13.52
CA ARG A 73 -13.02 -25.54 13.22
C ARG A 73 -13.85 -24.63 14.12
N LEU A 74 -13.60 -24.61 15.43
CA LEU A 74 -14.33 -23.77 16.38
C LEU A 74 -14.08 -22.28 16.13
N VAL A 75 -12.82 -21.89 15.91
CA VAL A 75 -12.44 -20.51 15.61
C VAL A 75 -13.05 -20.03 14.30
N ARG A 76 -13.03 -20.87 13.26
CA ARG A 76 -13.63 -20.58 11.95
C ARG A 76 -15.12 -20.26 12.04
N LEU A 77 -15.86 -20.88 12.96
CA LEU A 77 -17.29 -20.57 13.16
C LEU A 77 -17.51 -19.13 13.63
N TRP A 78 -16.53 -18.53 14.31
CA TRP A 78 -16.61 -17.16 14.77
C TRP A 78 -16.04 -16.18 13.75
N SER A 79 -14.82 -16.41 13.28
CA SER A 79 -14.20 -15.60 12.23
C SER A 79 -13.07 -16.35 11.54
N TRP A 80 -13.21 -16.56 10.23
CA TRP A 80 -12.19 -17.21 9.42
C TRP A 80 -10.95 -16.32 9.23
N THR A 81 -11.11 -15.00 9.06
CA THR A 81 -9.97 -14.08 8.94
C THR A 81 -9.18 -13.97 10.24
N TRP A 82 -9.85 -14.10 11.40
CA TRP A 82 -9.16 -14.20 12.67
C TRP A 82 -8.33 -15.50 12.78
N LEU A 83 -8.86 -16.63 12.30
CA LEU A 83 -8.09 -17.89 12.23
C LEU A 83 -6.82 -17.71 11.39
N VAL A 84 -6.95 -17.10 10.21
CA VAL A 84 -5.79 -16.78 9.35
C VAL A 84 -4.80 -15.90 10.10
N SER A 85 -5.27 -14.83 10.75
CA SER A 85 -4.42 -13.94 11.56
C SER A 85 -3.67 -14.67 12.67
N LEU A 86 -4.24 -15.72 13.28
CA LEU A 86 -3.56 -16.56 14.27
C LEU A 86 -2.51 -17.47 13.63
N ALA A 87 -2.80 -18.03 12.46
CA ALA A 87 -1.91 -18.92 11.73
C ALA A 87 -0.71 -18.17 11.14
N THR A 88 -0.89 -16.92 10.71
CA THR A 88 0.16 -16.07 10.14
C THR A 88 0.80 -15.14 11.18
N ARG A 89 0.92 -15.59 12.44
CA ARG A 89 1.64 -14.85 13.48
C ARG A 89 3.12 -15.21 13.50
N PRO A 90 4.01 -14.22 13.72
CA PRO A 90 5.41 -14.49 14.03
C PRO A 90 5.56 -15.48 15.18
N GLY A 91 6.45 -16.47 15.03
CA GLY A 91 6.77 -17.44 16.07
C GLY A 91 5.79 -18.60 16.22
N PHE A 92 4.78 -18.71 15.35
CA PHE A 92 3.97 -19.93 15.28
C PHE A 92 4.86 -21.13 14.92
N ARG A 93 4.83 -22.18 15.75
CA ARG A 93 5.63 -23.38 15.56
C ARG A 93 4.76 -24.51 15.04
N ASN A 94 5.12 -25.03 13.88
CA ASN A 94 4.44 -26.17 13.30
C ASN A 94 4.67 -27.44 14.15
N PRO A 95 3.66 -28.32 14.27
CA PRO A 95 3.86 -29.63 14.85
C PRO A 95 4.72 -30.51 13.92
N PRO A 96 5.44 -31.53 14.46
CA PRO A 96 6.31 -32.40 13.64
C PRO A 96 5.64 -33.05 12.44
N SER A 97 4.31 -33.27 12.49
CA SER A 97 3.54 -33.84 11.38
C SER A 97 3.49 -32.96 10.13
N VAL A 98 3.96 -31.72 10.20
CA VAL A 98 3.87 -30.70 9.13
C VAL A 98 5.26 -30.39 8.56
N GLN A 99 6.26 -31.24 8.82
CA GLN A 99 7.63 -31.03 8.37
C GLN A 99 7.79 -30.89 6.85
N ALA A 100 6.85 -31.42 6.04
CA ALA A 100 6.92 -31.34 4.58
C ALA A 100 6.96 -29.90 4.05
N VAL A 101 6.37 -28.93 4.75
CA VAL A 101 6.45 -27.51 4.33
C VAL A 101 7.67 -26.78 4.90
N GLU A 102 8.40 -27.36 5.86
CA GLU A 102 9.62 -26.74 6.40
C GLU A 102 10.69 -26.68 5.30
N PRO A 103 11.29 -25.51 5.04
CA PRO A 103 12.25 -25.38 3.96
C PRO A 103 13.51 -26.19 4.25
N ASP A 104 14.20 -26.60 3.18
CA ASP A 104 15.42 -27.37 3.31
C ASP A 104 16.51 -26.52 4.00
N GLN A 105 17.35 -27.16 4.81
CA GLN A 105 18.42 -26.46 5.54
C GLN A 105 19.43 -25.80 4.61
N LYS A 106 19.63 -26.37 3.42
CA LYS A 106 20.49 -25.85 2.36
C LYS A 106 19.70 -25.86 1.06
N ILE A 107 19.48 -24.67 0.51
CA ILE A 107 18.80 -24.47 -0.77
C ILE A 107 19.78 -23.70 -1.65
N PRO A 108 19.98 -24.09 -2.92
CA PRO A 108 20.77 -23.31 -3.86
C PRO A 108 20.20 -21.89 -4.03
N ASP A 109 21.08 -20.92 -4.15
CA ASP A 109 20.72 -19.51 -4.35
C ASP A 109 19.74 -19.33 -5.53
N GLY A 110 18.60 -18.70 -5.26
CA GLY A 110 17.54 -18.44 -6.24
C GLY A 110 16.60 -19.63 -6.50
N ALA A 111 16.92 -20.85 -6.06
CA ALA A 111 16.08 -22.02 -6.33
C ALA A 111 14.72 -21.93 -5.62
N GLY A 112 14.68 -21.40 -4.40
CA GLY A 112 13.44 -21.18 -3.67
C GLY A 112 12.57 -20.11 -4.31
N VAL A 113 13.21 -19.03 -4.78
CA VAL A 113 12.54 -17.97 -5.55
C VAL A 113 11.92 -18.51 -6.82
N SER A 114 12.69 -19.23 -7.65
CA SER A 114 12.18 -19.85 -8.89
C SER A 114 11.01 -20.79 -8.61
N TYR A 115 11.12 -21.61 -7.57
CA TYR A 115 10.08 -22.55 -7.19
C TYR A 115 8.78 -21.86 -6.77
N LEU A 116 8.83 -20.79 -5.97
CA LEU A 116 7.64 -20.01 -5.63
C LEU A 116 7.00 -19.38 -6.88
N LEU A 117 7.81 -18.75 -7.73
CA LEU A 117 7.33 -18.11 -8.95
C LEU A 117 6.66 -19.11 -9.90
N GLN A 118 7.16 -20.34 -9.99
CA GLN A 118 6.53 -21.42 -10.74
C GLN A 118 5.12 -21.74 -10.22
N GLN A 119 4.91 -21.77 -8.91
CA GLN A 119 3.56 -22.02 -8.36
C GLN A 119 2.60 -20.83 -8.61
N VAL A 120 3.13 -19.61 -8.60
CA VAL A 120 2.35 -18.42 -9.00
C VAL A 120 1.99 -18.47 -10.49
N ASP A 121 2.91 -18.90 -11.36
CA ASP A 121 2.65 -19.08 -12.79
C ASP A 121 1.53 -20.11 -13.05
N ARG A 122 1.45 -21.19 -12.25
CA ARG A 122 0.34 -22.17 -12.33
C ARG A 122 -1.02 -21.55 -12.04
N ILE A 123 -1.10 -20.71 -11.00
CA ILE A 123 -2.34 -19.99 -10.66
C ILE A 123 -2.73 -19.03 -11.80
N ASP A 124 -1.77 -18.28 -12.32
CA ASP A 124 -2.00 -17.34 -13.43
C ASP A 124 -2.41 -18.06 -14.73
N ALA A 125 -1.95 -19.30 -14.93
CA ALA A 125 -2.38 -20.18 -16.01
C ALA A 125 -3.79 -20.77 -15.81
N GLY A 126 -4.44 -20.49 -14.68
CA GLY A 126 -5.83 -20.87 -14.39
C GLY A 126 -5.98 -22.09 -13.48
N GLU A 127 -4.89 -22.66 -12.94
CA GLU A 127 -5.01 -23.73 -11.95
C GLU A 127 -5.65 -23.21 -10.65
N ARG A 128 -6.58 -23.99 -10.10
CA ARG A 128 -7.32 -23.61 -8.88
C ARG A 128 -6.85 -24.41 -7.68
N MET A 129 -6.49 -23.69 -6.62
CA MET A 129 -6.27 -24.23 -5.27
C MET A 129 -7.59 -24.77 -4.70
N THR A 130 -7.79 -26.09 -4.78
CA THR A 130 -9.05 -26.76 -4.43
C THR A 130 -8.92 -27.74 -3.26
N GLN A 131 -7.69 -27.97 -2.80
CA GLN A 131 -7.42 -28.98 -1.78
C GLN A 131 -7.88 -28.49 -0.40
N PRO A 132 -8.41 -29.39 0.47
CA PRO A 132 -8.87 -28.99 1.79
C PRO A 132 -7.70 -28.57 2.68
N SER A 133 -7.91 -27.52 3.49
CA SER A 133 -6.95 -27.11 4.52
C SER A 133 -6.67 -28.25 5.49
N PRO A 134 -5.39 -28.52 5.84
CA PRO A 134 -5.02 -29.57 6.78
C PRO A 134 -5.46 -29.28 8.23
N VAL A 135 -5.99 -28.07 8.48
CA VAL A 135 -6.54 -27.60 9.77
C VAL A 135 -8.07 -27.58 9.74
N GLU A 136 -8.69 -26.66 8.98
CA GLU A 136 -10.14 -26.42 9.02
C GLU A 136 -10.96 -27.15 7.94
N GLY A 137 -10.33 -27.93 7.07
CA GLY A 137 -11.01 -28.64 5.99
C GLY A 137 -11.30 -27.75 4.77
N PRO A 138 -12.40 -27.96 4.04
CA PRO A 138 -12.65 -27.30 2.76
C PRO A 138 -12.65 -25.76 2.87
N ILE A 139 -11.87 -25.10 2.03
CA ILE A 139 -11.86 -23.65 1.82
C ILE A 139 -11.80 -23.37 0.32
N THR A 140 -12.32 -22.23 -0.12
CA THR A 140 -12.39 -21.88 -1.55
C THR A 140 -11.02 -21.46 -2.10
N HIS A 141 -10.92 -21.38 -3.42
CA HIS A 141 -9.74 -20.84 -4.10
C HIS A 141 -9.41 -19.41 -3.63
N GLU A 142 -10.42 -18.57 -3.46
CA GLU A 142 -10.28 -17.17 -3.02
C GLU A 142 -9.85 -17.08 -1.55
N GLN A 143 -10.29 -18.05 -0.72
CA GLN A 143 -9.81 -18.18 0.66
C GLN A 143 -8.34 -18.62 0.69
N TRP A 144 -7.94 -19.59 -0.13
CA TRP A 144 -6.53 -19.95 -0.27
C TRP A 144 -5.68 -18.76 -0.73
N TRP A 145 -6.17 -18.02 -1.72
CA TRP A 145 -5.53 -16.80 -2.21
C TRP A 145 -5.28 -15.81 -1.07
N TYR A 146 -6.32 -15.49 -0.29
CA TYR A 146 -6.19 -14.59 0.86
C TYR A 146 -5.17 -15.12 1.87
N PHE A 147 -5.24 -16.41 2.24
CA PHE A 147 -4.32 -17.02 3.19
C PHE A 147 -2.87 -16.89 2.72
N HIS A 148 -2.57 -17.26 1.46
CA HIS A 148 -1.22 -17.21 0.92
C HIS A 148 -0.65 -15.80 0.87
N LEU A 149 -1.46 -14.78 0.58
CA LEU A 149 -1.00 -13.40 0.63
C LEU A 149 -0.68 -12.93 2.07
N GLN A 150 -1.50 -13.27 3.06
CA GLN A 150 -1.18 -12.94 4.46
C GLN A 150 0.05 -13.71 4.97
N HIS A 151 0.19 -14.96 4.53
CA HIS A 151 1.32 -15.80 4.86
C HIS A 151 2.62 -15.27 4.24
N ALA A 152 2.58 -14.86 2.97
CA ALA A 152 3.70 -14.22 2.30
C ALA A 152 4.08 -12.87 2.95
N LYS A 153 3.09 -12.05 3.32
CA LYS A 153 3.34 -10.80 4.07
C LYS A 153 4.17 -11.03 5.32
N LEU A 154 3.84 -12.06 6.10
CA LEU A 154 4.60 -12.43 7.28
C LEU A 154 6.06 -12.77 6.91
N HIS A 155 6.28 -13.75 6.03
CA HIS A 155 7.62 -14.26 5.76
C HIS A 155 8.52 -13.26 5.05
N LEU A 156 7.98 -12.49 4.11
CA LEU A 156 8.73 -11.48 3.37
C LEU A 156 9.04 -10.24 4.21
N SER A 157 8.26 -9.97 5.29
CA SER A 157 8.57 -8.85 6.21
C SER A 157 9.88 -9.03 6.99
N PHE A 158 10.45 -10.24 7.01
CA PHE A 158 11.76 -10.53 7.60
C PHE A 158 12.93 -10.33 6.63
N GLN A 159 12.67 -9.98 5.37
CA GLN A 159 13.68 -9.72 4.34
C GLN A 159 13.81 -8.20 4.17
N HIS A 160 14.98 -7.68 4.48
CA HIS A 160 15.29 -6.25 4.54
C HIS A 160 16.27 -5.89 3.46
N TYR A 161 16.09 -4.73 2.85
CA TYR A 161 17.16 -4.19 2.02
C TYR A 161 18.30 -3.71 2.93
N GLN A 162 19.53 -4.13 2.65
CA GLN A 162 20.71 -3.60 3.34
C GLN A 162 20.69 -2.09 3.21
N ARG A 163 20.90 -1.43 4.34
CA ARG A 163 21.14 0.01 4.36
C ARG A 163 22.52 0.20 3.72
N GLY A 164 22.56 0.69 2.48
CA GLY A 164 23.82 1.03 1.84
C GLY A 164 24.62 1.96 2.75
N GLU A 165 25.96 1.88 2.68
CA GLU A 165 26.87 2.88 3.24
C GLU A 165 26.68 4.21 2.46
N SER A 166 25.57 4.85 2.76
CA SER A 166 25.24 6.23 2.45
C SER A 166 24.43 6.69 3.64
N GLY A 167 24.93 7.70 4.34
CA GLY A 167 24.49 8.11 5.67
C GLY A 167 22.97 8.07 5.89
N THR A 168 22.58 7.59 7.07
CA THR A 168 21.31 7.96 7.73
C THR A 168 20.11 8.17 6.81
N ALA A 169 19.63 7.12 6.12
CA ALA A 169 18.33 7.23 5.45
C ALA A 169 17.21 7.13 6.50
N GLY A 170 16.92 8.24 7.19
CA GLY A 170 15.53 8.68 7.19
C GLY A 170 15.14 8.85 5.71
N GLU A 171 13.90 8.56 5.37
CA GLU A 171 13.35 8.84 4.04
C GLU A 171 13.98 10.13 3.49
N GLU A 172 14.71 10.07 2.35
CA GLU A 172 15.34 11.27 1.79
C GLU A 172 14.21 12.22 1.40
N ARG A 173 13.94 13.14 2.33
CA ARG A 173 13.01 14.23 2.17
C ARG A 173 13.66 15.23 1.26
N ILE A 174 13.03 15.43 0.12
CA ILE A 174 13.48 16.35 -0.90
C ILE A 174 12.30 17.22 -1.29
N ASP A 175 12.58 18.49 -1.47
CA ASP A 175 11.67 19.44 -2.07
C ASP A 175 11.71 19.24 -3.59
N ILE A 176 10.57 18.89 -4.17
CA ILE A 176 10.41 18.77 -5.62
C ILE A 176 9.58 19.93 -6.17
N GLU A 177 10.00 20.49 -7.29
CA GLU A 177 9.24 21.55 -7.97
C GLU A 177 8.28 20.94 -8.99
N LEU A 178 6.99 21.11 -8.73
CA LEU A 178 5.92 20.71 -9.63
C LEU A 178 5.38 21.93 -10.38
N ARG A 179 5.14 21.80 -11.68
CA ARG A 179 4.63 22.90 -12.49
C ARG A 179 3.15 23.14 -12.19
N VAL A 180 2.81 24.39 -11.90
CA VAL A 180 1.43 24.87 -11.83
C VAL A 180 1.02 25.21 -13.25
N CYS A 181 -0.06 24.61 -13.73
CA CYS A 181 -0.48 24.86 -15.11
C CYS A 181 -1.50 26.00 -15.24
N HIS A 182 -2.29 26.27 -14.19
CA HIS A 182 -3.18 27.42 -14.17
C HIS A 182 -2.60 28.56 -13.34
N THR A 183 -2.23 29.64 -14.02
CA THR A 183 -1.80 30.88 -13.39
C THR A 183 -2.63 32.04 -13.88
N GLU A 184 -3.03 32.92 -12.97
CA GLU A 184 -3.57 34.21 -13.37
C GLU A 184 -2.48 34.99 -14.13
N GLY A 185 -2.74 35.28 -15.42
CA GLY A 185 -1.82 36.05 -16.26
C GLY A 185 -0.78 35.25 -17.06
N ASN A 186 -0.94 33.92 -17.18
CA ASN A 186 -0.14 33.07 -18.08
C ASN A 186 1.38 33.11 -17.79
N ARG A 187 1.77 33.28 -16.52
CA ARG A 187 3.17 33.27 -16.07
C ARG A 187 3.51 31.87 -15.55
N PRO A 188 4.63 31.25 -15.94
CA PRO A 188 5.02 29.96 -15.37
C PRO A 188 5.14 30.07 -13.85
N ALA A 189 4.43 29.22 -13.12
CA ALA A 189 4.59 29.07 -11.68
C ALA A 189 4.91 27.61 -11.34
N THR A 190 5.64 27.42 -10.25
CA THR A 190 5.91 26.12 -9.67
C THR A 190 5.44 26.11 -8.23
N GLU A 191 5.05 24.92 -7.76
CA GLU A 191 4.82 24.65 -6.36
C GLU A 191 5.92 23.71 -5.87
N VAL A 192 6.54 24.08 -4.75
CA VAL A 192 7.50 23.21 -4.06
C VAL A 192 6.71 22.27 -3.15
N VAL A 193 6.89 20.96 -3.34
CA VAL A 193 6.20 19.93 -2.55
C VAL A 193 7.25 19.03 -1.89
N GLU A 194 7.11 18.81 -0.58
CA GLU A 194 7.98 17.88 0.14
C GLU A 194 7.63 16.44 -0.25
N ALA A 195 8.63 15.66 -0.65
CA ALA A 195 8.49 14.29 -1.10
C ALA A 195 9.59 13.40 -0.56
N ILE A 196 9.31 12.10 -0.53
CA ILE A 196 10.32 11.07 -0.28
C ILE A 196 10.84 10.60 -1.64
N ARG A 197 12.15 10.70 -1.86
CA ARG A 197 12.79 10.06 -3.01
C ARG A 197 12.78 8.54 -2.80
N LEU A 198 12.00 7.83 -3.63
CA LEU A 198 11.93 6.36 -3.61
C LEU A 198 12.99 5.73 -4.53
N SER A 199 13.30 6.41 -5.63
CA SER A 199 14.32 6.03 -6.60
C SER A 199 14.83 7.30 -7.31
N PRO A 200 15.82 7.22 -8.21
CA PRO A 200 16.25 8.38 -9.00
C PRO A 200 15.13 9.09 -9.79
N HIS A 201 14.03 8.39 -10.08
CA HIS A 201 12.94 8.91 -10.89
C HIS A 201 11.59 8.97 -10.15
N GLN A 202 11.42 8.23 -9.05
CA GLN A 202 10.14 8.13 -8.33
C GLN A 202 10.14 8.90 -7.02
N PHE A 203 9.08 9.67 -6.81
CA PHE A 203 8.90 10.52 -5.64
C PHE A 203 7.53 10.28 -5.04
N ARG A 204 7.47 10.03 -3.72
CA ARG A 204 6.21 9.92 -2.98
C ARG A 204 5.91 11.23 -2.28
N LEU A 205 4.76 11.83 -2.57
CA LEU A 205 4.37 13.10 -1.96
C LEU A 205 4.06 12.92 -0.47
N LEU A 206 4.59 13.78 0.40
CA LEU A 206 4.28 13.75 1.84
C LEU A 206 2.98 14.48 2.18
N TYR A 207 2.63 15.47 1.38
CA TYR A 207 1.49 16.35 1.55
C TYR A 207 0.74 16.51 0.23
N SER A 208 -0.56 16.77 0.29
CA SER A 208 -1.30 17.18 -0.90
C SER A 208 -0.88 18.59 -1.31
N PRO A 209 -0.66 18.88 -2.61
CA PRO A 209 -0.34 20.22 -3.08
C PRO A 209 -1.52 21.18 -2.89
N GLY A 210 -1.23 22.46 -2.75
CA GLY A 210 -2.18 23.57 -2.60
C GLY A 210 -2.52 24.30 -3.89
N ILE A 211 -1.80 24.04 -4.97
CA ILE A 211 -2.00 24.67 -6.29
C ILE A 211 -1.92 23.64 -7.42
N VAL A 212 -1.00 22.69 -7.35
CA VAL A 212 -0.82 21.66 -8.39
C VAL A 212 -1.97 20.66 -8.38
N GLU A 213 -2.66 20.55 -9.52
CA GLU A 213 -3.78 19.64 -9.69
C GLU A 213 -3.34 18.20 -10.04
N GLY A 214 -4.26 17.26 -9.85
CA GLY A 214 -4.16 15.91 -10.35
C GLY A 214 -3.37 14.93 -9.47
N VAL A 215 -2.85 15.34 -8.32
CA VAL A 215 -2.12 14.50 -7.34
C VAL A 215 -2.53 14.79 -5.91
N ALA A 216 -2.31 13.82 -5.02
CA ALA A 216 -2.52 13.99 -3.59
C ALA A 216 -1.38 13.36 -2.78
N LYS A 217 -1.42 13.61 -1.47
CA LYS A 217 -0.59 12.94 -0.47
C LYS A 217 -0.46 11.44 -0.71
N GLY A 218 0.77 10.97 -0.63
CA GLY A 218 1.13 9.57 -0.75
C GLY A 218 1.18 9.05 -2.19
N ASP A 219 0.68 9.81 -3.18
CA ASP A 219 0.84 9.43 -4.58
C ASP A 219 2.33 9.34 -4.92
N VAL A 220 2.67 8.37 -5.78
CA VAL A 220 4.01 8.23 -6.34
C VAL A 220 3.99 8.77 -7.76
N ILE A 221 4.91 9.69 -8.05
CA ILE A 221 5.03 10.34 -9.35
C ILE A 221 6.42 10.13 -9.98
N GLU A 222 6.48 10.29 -11.30
CA GLU A 222 7.69 10.43 -12.09
C GLU A 222 7.60 11.70 -12.93
N PHE A 223 8.69 12.45 -13.02
CA PHE A 223 8.75 13.61 -13.93
C PHE A 223 8.61 13.17 -15.38
N SER A 224 7.92 13.98 -16.19
CA SER A 224 7.67 13.72 -17.60
C SER A 224 7.82 15.00 -18.41
N ASP A 225 8.70 14.96 -19.41
CA ASP A 225 8.88 16.06 -20.37
C ASP A 225 7.77 16.08 -21.45
N THR A 226 6.96 15.03 -21.51
CA THR A 226 5.94 14.83 -22.56
C THR A 226 4.51 15.00 -22.06
N ASP A 227 4.27 14.83 -20.76
CA ASP A 227 2.97 15.08 -20.15
C ASP A 227 2.83 16.61 -19.92
N PRO A 228 1.73 17.25 -20.37
CA PRO A 228 1.49 18.67 -20.13
C PRO A 228 1.58 19.10 -18.66
N LYS A 229 1.32 18.20 -17.71
CA LYS A 229 1.45 18.42 -16.26
C LYS A 229 2.91 18.48 -15.79
N GLY A 230 3.85 17.98 -16.58
CA GLY A 230 5.26 17.84 -16.21
C GLY A 230 5.58 16.60 -15.37
N PHE A 231 4.58 15.77 -15.05
CA PHE A 231 4.76 14.50 -14.34
C PHE A 231 3.65 13.50 -14.70
N THR A 232 3.91 12.23 -14.42
CA THR A 232 2.91 11.16 -14.46
C THR A 232 2.75 10.54 -13.07
N VAL A 233 1.56 10.03 -12.78
CA VAL A 233 1.28 9.34 -11.50
C VAL A 233 1.49 7.85 -11.70
N VAL A 234 2.52 7.32 -11.04
CA VAL A 234 2.87 5.88 -11.05
C VAL A 234 1.90 5.08 -10.19
N SER A 235 1.54 5.62 -9.01
CA SER A 235 0.61 4.95 -8.09
C SER A 235 -0.19 5.95 -7.28
N ARG A 236 -1.48 5.66 -7.10
CA ARG A 236 -2.39 6.42 -6.24
C ARG A 236 -2.36 5.89 -4.81
N ALA A 237 -2.29 6.78 -3.82
CA ALA A 237 -2.39 6.40 -2.40
C ALA A 237 -3.84 6.28 -1.90
N GLY A 238 -4.82 6.75 -2.67
CA GLY A 238 -6.23 6.72 -2.28
C GLY A 238 -6.67 7.89 -1.41
N TYR A 239 -6.01 9.05 -1.55
CA TYR A 239 -6.43 10.30 -0.94
C TYR A 239 -7.05 11.23 -1.98
N LEU A 240 -8.15 11.89 -1.58
CA LEU A 240 -8.70 13.06 -2.23
C LEU A 240 -7.97 14.29 -1.67
N CYS A 241 -7.37 15.07 -2.57
CA CYS A 241 -6.89 16.41 -2.26
C CYS A 241 -8.09 17.36 -2.29
N VAL A 242 -8.36 18.07 -1.21
CA VAL A 242 -9.46 19.03 -1.11
C VAL A 242 -8.91 20.40 -0.71
N TRP A 243 -9.24 21.42 -1.49
CA TRP A 243 -8.93 22.81 -1.17
C TRP A 243 -10.18 23.50 -0.65
N PHE A 244 -10.08 24.14 0.51
CA PHE A 244 -11.13 24.95 1.12
C PHE A 244 -10.66 26.40 1.21
N TYR A 245 -11.40 27.34 0.64
CA TYR A 245 -11.05 28.75 0.58
C TYR A 245 -11.97 29.58 1.46
N PHE A 246 -11.38 30.43 2.30
CA PHE A 246 -12.06 31.55 2.92
C PHE A 246 -11.98 32.78 2.01
N LYS A 247 -13.00 33.63 2.07
CA LYS A 247 -13.00 34.92 1.36
C LYS A 247 -11.95 35.89 1.91
N GLU A 248 -11.81 35.95 3.23
CA GLU A 248 -10.96 36.91 3.93
C GLU A 248 -9.58 36.32 4.21
N GLN A 249 -8.53 37.07 3.89
CA GLN A 249 -7.15 36.69 4.19
C GLN A 249 -6.92 36.55 5.70
N GLY A 250 -6.16 35.53 6.10
CA GLY A 250 -5.82 35.24 7.49
C GLY A 250 -6.93 34.55 8.28
N ARG A 251 -8.16 34.48 7.77
CA ARG A 251 -9.27 33.79 8.46
C ARG A 251 -9.01 32.30 8.65
N ASN A 252 -8.29 31.69 7.71
CA ASN A 252 -7.84 30.30 7.77
C ASN A 252 -6.81 30.02 8.90
N GLN A 253 -6.19 31.05 9.47
CA GLN A 253 -5.23 30.94 10.57
C GLN A 253 -5.88 31.23 11.93
N GLY A 254 -7.13 31.70 11.95
CA GLY A 254 -7.87 32.01 13.16
C GLY A 254 -8.81 30.88 13.62
N PRO A 255 -9.69 31.17 14.59
CA PRO A 255 -10.59 30.18 15.18
C PRO A 255 -11.52 29.48 14.19
N ASP A 256 -11.87 30.14 13.08
CA ASP A 256 -12.68 29.55 12.02
C ASP A 256 -11.89 28.50 11.25
N GLY A 257 -10.63 28.78 10.91
CA GLY A 257 -9.73 27.79 10.33
C GLY A 257 -9.54 26.57 11.23
N ASP A 258 -9.39 26.78 12.54
CA ASP A 258 -9.25 25.68 13.50
C ASP A 258 -10.50 24.80 13.59
N ARG A 259 -11.69 25.40 13.51
CA ARG A 259 -12.95 24.65 13.46
C ARG A 259 -13.06 23.82 12.19
N VAL A 260 -12.67 24.37 11.04
CA VAL A 260 -12.63 23.61 9.78
C VAL A 260 -11.65 22.44 9.89
N ARG A 261 -10.43 22.66 10.39
CA ARG A 261 -9.43 21.58 10.61
C ARG A 261 -9.98 20.48 11.51
N ALA A 262 -10.57 20.85 12.65
CA ALA A 262 -11.14 19.90 13.60
C ALA A 262 -12.31 19.11 13.02
N ALA A 263 -13.17 19.73 12.19
CA ALA A 263 -14.26 19.04 11.51
C ALA A 263 -13.75 18.00 10.52
N VAL A 264 -12.74 18.35 9.71
CA VAL A 264 -12.12 17.42 8.75
C VAL A 264 -11.35 16.30 9.47
N GLU A 265 -10.63 16.62 10.54
CA GLU A 265 -9.92 15.62 11.36
C GLU A 265 -10.91 14.62 11.99
N LYS A 266 -12.02 15.10 12.56
CA LYS A 266 -13.08 14.25 13.11
C LYS A 266 -13.70 13.34 12.05
N PHE A 267 -13.75 13.78 10.80
CA PHE A 267 -14.20 12.98 9.66
C PHE A 267 -13.16 11.95 9.19
N GLY A 268 -11.92 12.03 9.67
CA GLY A 268 -10.81 11.13 9.29
C GLY A 268 -9.93 11.66 8.16
N GLY A 269 -10.06 12.94 7.82
CA GLY A 269 -9.11 13.65 6.96
C GLY A 269 -7.92 14.22 7.73
N VAL A 270 -6.92 14.72 7.00
CA VAL A 270 -5.73 15.38 7.58
C VAL A 270 -5.53 16.73 6.90
N CYS A 271 -5.22 17.76 7.68
CA CYS A 271 -4.78 19.07 7.17
C CYS A 271 -3.31 18.99 6.76
N ASP A 272 -3.02 19.20 5.49
CA ASP A 272 -1.66 19.19 4.95
C ASP A 272 -1.03 20.59 4.90
N GLY A 273 -1.83 21.64 5.12
CA GLY A 273 -1.34 23.01 5.18
C GLY A 273 -2.33 24.00 4.57
N GLY A 274 -1.82 25.07 3.97
CA GLY A 274 -2.60 26.12 3.34
C GLY A 274 -1.80 27.40 3.13
N GLY A 275 -2.34 28.30 2.30
CA GLY A 275 -1.79 29.63 2.05
C GLY A 275 -2.44 30.71 2.92
N ASN A 276 -2.71 31.88 2.33
CA ASN A 276 -3.29 33.03 3.06
C ASN A 276 -4.81 33.01 3.16
N THR A 277 -5.48 32.25 2.29
CA THR A 277 -6.95 32.15 2.23
C THR A 277 -7.43 30.72 2.24
N ASN A 278 -6.59 29.76 1.88
CA ASN A 278 -6.99 28.36 1.73
C ASN A 278 -6.42 27.44 2.80
N LEU A 279 -7.07 26.28 2.93
CA LEU A 279 -6.61 25.09 3.65
C LEU A 279 -6.61 23.93 2.66
N VAL A 280 -5.62 23.05 2.81
CA VAL A 280 -5.43 21.86 1.97
C VAL A 280 -5.61 20.63 2.84
N PHE A 281 -6.46 19.71 2.39
CA PHE A 281 -6.79 18.48 3.11
C PHE A 281 -6.56 17.24 2.27
N SER A 282 -6.09 16.18 2.92
CA SER A 282 -6.11 14.82 2.41
C SER A 282 -7.20 14.01 3.08
N VAL A 283 -8.18 13.55 2.30
CA VAL A 283 -9.32 12.76 2.78
C VAL A 283 -9.31 11.37 2.11
N PRO A 284 -9.33 10.25 2.84
CA PRO A 284 -9.40 8.92 2.24
C PRO A 284 -10.58 8.77 1.28
N VAL A 285 -10.32 8.34 0.05
CA VAL A 285 -11.36 8.11 -0.97
C VAL A 285 -12.38 7.05 -0.55
N SER A 286 -12.01 6.17 0.38
CA SER A 286 -12.88 5.15 0.97
C SER A 286 -14.11 5.70 1.68
N PHE A 287 -14.11 6.98 2.08
CA PHE A 287 -15.30 7.64 2.64
C PHE A 287 -16.37 7.95 1.59
N GLY A 288 -16.00 7.94 0.30
CA GLY A 288 -16.90 8.18 -0.82
C GLY A 288 -17.25 9.65 -1.05
N PHE A 289 -17.41 10.02 -2.32
CA PHE A 289 -17.71 11.39 -2.75
C PHE A 289 -18.88 12.04 -2.02
N PRO A 290 -20.06 11.39 -1.86
CA PRO A 290 -21.21 12.04 -1.23
C PRO A 290 -20.97 12.47 0.21
N ALA A 291 -20.21 11.68 0.98
CA ALA A 291 -19.91 11.99 2.38
C ALA A 291 -18.90 13.16 2.49
N VAL A 292 -17.90 13.17 1.60
CA VAL A 292 -16.91 14.26 1.53
C VAL A 292 -17.58 15.55 1.08
N GLU A 293 -18.40 15.50 0.03
CA GLU A 293 -19.19 16.64 -0.45
C GLU A 293 -20.13 17.19 0.63
N ALA A 294 -20.84 16.32 1.34
CA ALA A 294 -21.74 16.74 2.41
C ALA A 294 -20.99 17.50 3.52
N LEU A 295 -19.81 17.02 3.93
CA LEU A 295 -18.97 17.70 4.92
C LEU A 295 -18.56 19.11 4.44
N PHE A 296 -18.00 19.22 3.24
CA PHE A 296 -17.47 20.51 2.79
C PHE A 296 -18.57 21.49 2.39
N ASN A 297 -19.72 21.02 1.91
CA ASN A 297 -20.90 21.85 1.69
C ASN A 297 -21.48 22.39 3.00
N ASP A 298 -21.52 21.57 4.06
CA ASP A 298 -21.92 22.04 5.39
C ASP A 298 -20.95 23.10 5.93
N LEU A 299 -19.64 22.89 5.79
CA LEU A 299 -18.62 23.88 6.17
C LEU A 299 -18.77 25.19 5.40
N VAL A 300 -19.05 25.16 4.09
CA VAL A 300 -19.37 26.37 3.32
C VAL A 300 -20.64 27.06 3.84
N GLY A 301 -21.65 26.29 4.25
CA GLY A 301 -22.87 26.82 4.88
C GLY A 301 -22.60 27.54 6.20
N GLN A 302 -21.64 27.05 6.99
CA GLN A 302 -21.23 27.67 8.26
C GLN A 302 -20.35 28.92 8.06
N TYR A 303 -19.61 28.99 6.94
CA TYR A 303 -18.71 30.10 6.62
C TYR A 303 -19.09 30.76 5.29
N PRO A 304 -20.04 31.72 5.29
CA PRO A 304 -20.55 32.35 4.07
C PRO A 304 -19.43 32.92 3.19
N ALA A 305 -19.60 32.75 1.87
CA ALA A 305 -18.64 33.13 0.83
C ALA A 305 -17.31 32.35 0.83
N SER A 306 -17.22 31.27 1.60
CA SER A 306 -16.20 30.25 1.41
C SER A 306 -16.55 29.36 0.21
N SER A 307 -15.56 28.67 -0.34
CA SER A 307 -15.74 27.69 -1.41
C SER A 307 -14.81 26.51 -1.21
N TRP A 308 -15.05 25.42 -1.93
CA TRP A 308 -14.15 24.28 -1.92
C TRP A 308 -14.11 23.60 -3.28
N LEU A 309 -13.03 22.88 -3.55
CA LEU A 309 -12.91 22.02 -4.73
C LEU A 309 -11.97 20.82 -4.50
N PHE A 310 -12.10 19.80 -5.35
CA PHE A 310 -11.15 18.70 -5.43
C PHE A 310 -9.92 19.08 -6.25
N GLY A 311 -8.74 18.94 -5.67
CA GLY A 311 -7.47 19.20 -6.36
C GLY A 311 -7.03 18.05 -7.27
N ASN A 312 -7.51 16.81 -7.07
CA ASN A 312 -7.02 15.64 -7.82
C ASN A 312 -8.10 14.74 -8.44
N VAL A 313 -9.35 15.21 -8.57
CA VAL A 313 -10.46 14.41 -9.12
C VAL A 313 -10.69 14.70 -10.60
N TYR A 314 -10.59 15.96 -10.98
CA TYR A 314 -10.85 16.43 -12.35
C TYR A 314 -9.54 16.81 -13.04
N ASP A 315 -9.51 16.61 -14.35
CA ASP A 315 -8.40 16.97 -15.21
C ASP A 315 -8.64 18.37 -15.80
N PRO A 316 -7.98 19.42 -15.27
CA PRO A 316 -8.14 20.76 -15.84
C PRO A 316 -7.56 20.87 -17.27
N TRP A 317 -6.70 19.94 -17.70
CA TRP A 317 -6.14 19.87 -19.06
C TRP A 317 -7.05 19.13 -20.06
N ASN A 318 -8.19 18.60 -19.61
CA ASN A 318 -9.14 17.84 -20.43
C ASN A 318 -10.59 18.23 -20.10
N ASP A 319 -10.92 19.52 -20.23
CA ASP A 319 -12.27 20.09 -20.02
C ASP A 319 -12.89 19.69 -18.65
N PHE A 320 -12.07 19.59 -17.60
CA PHE A 320 -12.49 19.14 -16.27
C PHE A 320 -13.16 17.76 -16.24
N LYS A 321 -12.84 16.89 -17.22
CA LYS A 321 -13.30 15.50 -17.17
C LYS A 321 -12.73 14.78 -15.94
N PRO A 322 -13.47 13.82 -15.36
CA PRO A 322 -12.94 12.99 -14.29
C PRO A 322 -11.65 12.29 -14.74
N LEU A 323 -10.64 12.30 -13.86
CA LEU A 323 -9.38 11.58 -14.08
C LEU A 323 -9.56 10.04 -14.04
N GLY A 324 -10.74 9.54 -13.66
CA GLY A 324 -11.12 8.12 -13.69
C GLY A 324 -10.36 7.20 -12.73
N TRP A 325 -9.45 7.72 -11.89
CA TRP A 325 -8.63 6.90 -11.01
C TRP A 325 -9.37 6.42 -9.74
N CYS A 326 -10.49 7.06 -9.41
CA CYS A 326 -11.31 6.79 -8.23
C CYS A 326 -12.63 6.09 -8.55
N GLU A 327 -12.90 5.80 -9.83
CA GLU A 327 -14.07 5.05 -10.26
C GLU A 327 -13.81 3.53 -10.09
N LYS A 328 -14.79 2.80 -9.55
CA LYS A 328 -14.73 1.33 -9.56
C LYS A 328 -14.75 0.90 -11.02
N ARG A 329 -13.69 0.24 -11.48
CA ARG A 329 -13.77 -0.55 -12.72
C ARG A 329 -14.81 -1.65 -12.48
N GLU A 330 -15.89 -1.61 -13.24
CA GLU A 330 -16.90 -2.67 -13.28
C GLU A 330 -16.31 -4.00 -13.77
#